data_AF-A0AA49JTP0-F1
#
_entry.id   AF-A0AA49JTP0-F1
#
_cell.length_a   1.000
_cell.length_b   1.000
_cell.length_c   1.000
_cell.angle_alpha   90.00
_cell.angle_beta   90.00
_cell.angle_gamma   90.00
#
_symmetry.space_group_name_H-M   'P 1'
#
loop_
_entity.id
_entity.type
_entity.pdbx_description
1 polymer ?
#
loop_
_entity_poly.entity_id
_entity_poly.type
_entity_poly.pdbx_seq_one_letter_code
_entity_poly.pdbx_strand_id
1 'polypeptide(L)'
;MPQPNPLAFEIRDSGIAGKGAFAIRPIQKGEQLIEYVGERITHAEADARYDDESMDEHHTFLFTISSRMVIDATNDGNESRYINHSCDPNCEAEIDKGRVFISAIRDIPVGEELHYDYAYERSGDETEEDEKRYKCLCGTAKCRGSIMEPVSVFKARKRKEAAQRAARKRRAATKK
;
A
#
# COMPACT_ATOMS: atom_id res chain seq x y z
N MET A 1 5.23 -30.62 8.54
CA MET A 1 4.75 -29.48 7.74
C MET A 1 3.79 -28.72 8.64
N PRO A 2 4.09 -27.51 9.14
CA PRO A 2 3.10 -26.75 9.88
C PRO A 2 1.93 -26.44 8.93
N GLN A 3 0.72 -26.81 9.31
CA GLN A 3 -0.51 -26.50 8.58
C GLN A 3 -0.60 -24.98 8.42
N PRO A 4 -1.03 -24.43 7.25
CA PRO A 4 -1.28 -23.01 7.15
C PRO A 4 -2.35 -22.66 8.18
N ASN A 5 -2.02 -21.74 9.09
CA ASN A 5 -2.98 -21.19 10.03
C ASN A 5 -4.17 -20.68 9.20
N PRO A 6 -5.42 -21.10 9.47
CA PRO A 6 -6.54 -20.59 8.70
C PRO A 6 -6.54 -19.07 8.77
N LEU A 7 -6.58 -18.43 7.59
CA LEU A 7 -6.59 -16.97 7.48
C LEU A 7 -7.72 -16.42 8.37
N ALA A 8 -7.46 -15.28 9.02
CA ALA A 8 -8.46 -14.63 9.86
C ALA A 8 -9.60 -13.99 9.05
N PHE A 9 -9.51 -14.06 7.72
CA PHE A 9 -10.42 -13.44 6.77
C PHE A 9 -10.61 -14.34 5.54
N GLU A 10 -11.66 -14.05 4.78
CA GLU A 10 -11.92 -14.67 3.49
C GLU A 10 -12.17 -13.62 2.41
N ILE A 11 -12.04 -14.00 1.15
CA ILE A 11 -12.24 -13.06 0.03
C ILE A 11 -13.70 -13.12 -0.42
N ARG A 12 -14.35 -11.95 -0.45
CA ARG A 12 -15.71 -11.77 -0.96
C ARG A 12 -15.74 -10.61 -1.94
N ASP A 13 -16.87 -10.43 -2.63
CA ASP A 13 -17.04 -9.25 -3.47
C ASP A 13 -17.18 -7.99 -2.60
N SER A 14 -16.52 -6.91 -3.01
CA SER A 14 -16.47 -5.64 -2.29
C SER A 14 -17.03 -4.51 -3.15
N GLY A 15 -17.73 -3.59 -2.50
CA GLY A 15 -18.21 -2.35 -3.13
C GLY A 15 -17.10 -1.33 -3.41
N ILE A 16 -15.88 -1.55 -2.89
CA ILE A 16 -14.74 -0.64 -3.08
C ILE A 16 -14.06 -0.90 -4.43
N ALA A 17 -13.57 -2.13 -4.64
CA ALA A 17 -12.79 -2.48 -5.83
C ALA A 17 -12.91 -3.98 -6.18
N GLY A 18 -14.09 -4.42 -6.60
CA GLY A 18 -14.32 -5.78 -7.09
C GLY A 18 -14.32 -6.82 -5.98
N LYS A 19 -13.15 -7.17 -5.43
CA LYS A 19 -12.99 -8.11 -4.31
C LYS A 19 -12.42 -7.42 -3.08
N GLY A 20 -12.74 -7.95 -1.91
CA GLY A 20 -12.26 -7.47 -0.62
C GLY A 20 -12.01 -8.63 0.34
N ALA A 21 -11.19 -8.39 1.35
CA ALA A 21 -10.91 -9.34 2.42
C ALA A 21 -11.82 -9.05 3.62
N PHE A 22 -12.60 -10.02 4.09
CA PHE A 22 -13.57 -9.85 5.18
C PHE A 22 -13.23 -10.74 6.36
N ALA A 23 -13.21 -10.19 7.57
CA ALA A 23 -12.90 -10.95 8.78
C ALA A 23 -13.90 -12.09 9.00
N ILE A 24 -13.43 -13.32 9.21
CA ILE A 24 -14.29 -14.48 9.53
C ILE A 24 -14.32 -14.81 11.02
N ARG A 25 -13.46 -14.15 11.79
CA ARG A 25 -13.41 -14.20 13.25
C ARG A 25 -13.03 -12.83 13.82
N PRO A 26 -13.21 -12.59 15.12
CA PRO A 26 -12.65 -11.41 15.75
C PRO A 26 -11.13 -11.38 15.57
N ILE A 27 -10.62 -10.22 15.18
CA ILE A 27 -9.19 -9.93 15.03
C ILE A 27 -8.82 -8.90 16.09
N GLN A 28 -7.74 -9.15 16.82
CA GLN A 28 -7.29 -8.26 17.87
C GLN A 28 -6.36 -7.18 17.33
N LYS A 29 -6.35 -6.01 17.98
CA LYS A 29 -5.33 -4.99 17.73
C LYS A 29 -3.92 -5.57 17.85
N GLY A 30 -3.07 -5.27 16.86
CA GLY A 30 -1.68 -5.72 16.78
C GLY A 30 -1.51 -7.11 16.20
N GLU A 31 -2.60 -7.79 15.86
CA GLU A 31 -2.53 -9.11 15.25
C GLU A 31 -2.05 -9.02 13.80
N GLN A 32 -0.99 -9.76 13.48
CA GLN A 32 -0.48 -9.89 12.12
C GLN A 32 -1.34 -10.86 11.33
N LEU A 33 -1.93 -10.38 10.24
CA LEU A 33 -2.93 -11.09 9.46
C LEU A 33 -2.33 -11.91 8.33
N ILE A 34 -1.47 -11.26 7.53
CA ILE A 34 -0.90 -11.86 6.33
C ILE A 34 0.37 -11.12 5.92
N GLU A 35 1.29 -11.81 5.26
CA GLU A 35 2.41 -11.19 4.56
C GLU A 35 1.98 -10.84 3.13
N TYR A 36 2.30 -9.64 2.67
CA TYR A 36 2.15 -9.26 1.28
C TYR A 36 3.31 -9.84 0.48
N VAL A 37 3.02 -10.92 -0.26
CA VAL A 37 3.98 -11.66 -1.08
C VAL A 37 3.71 -11.45 -2.56
N GLY A 38 4.74 -11.65 -3.37
CA GLY A 38 4.72 -11.46 -4.81
C GLY A 38 6.13 -11.59 -5.38
N GLU A 39 6.25 -11.40 -6.69
CA GLU A 39 7.52 -11.36 -7.38
C GLU A 39 8.29 -10.09 -6.97
N ARG A 40 9.58 -10.21 -6.68
CA ARG A 40 10.42 -9.06 -6.32
C ARG A 40 11.13 -8.54 -7.55
N ILE A 41 10.70 -7.39 -8.03
CA ILE A 41 11.22 -6.74 -9.23
C ILE A 41 11.81 -5.37 -8.89
N THR A 42 12.65 -4.85 -9.78
CA THR A 42 13.14 -3.48 -9.68
C THR A 42 12.09 -2.48 -10.17
N HIS A 43 12.21 -1.21 -9.77
CA HIS A 43 11.34 -0.14 -10.28
C HIS A 43 11.36 -0.07 -11.81
N ALA A 44 12.54 -0.19 -12.43
CA ALA A 44 12.66 -0.17 -13.90
C ALA A 44 11.96 -1.36 -14.59
N GLU A 45 11.94 -2.54 -13.95
CA GLU A 45 11.19 -3.68 -14.46
C GLU A 45 9.68 -3.50 -14.29
N ALA A 46 9.25 -2.89 -13.18
CA ALA A 46 7.85 -2.55 -12.97
C ALA A 46 7.37 -1.55 -14.04
N ASP A 47 8.12 -0.47 -14.26
CA ASP A 47 7.84 0.55 -15.28
C ASP A 47 7.79 -0.06 -16.69
N ALA A 48 8.69 -1.02 -16.99
CA ALA A 48 8.71 -1.70 -18.28
C ALA A 48 7.55 -2.69 -18.48
N ARG A 49 7.02 -3.27 -17.40
CA ARG A 49 5.87 -4.19 -17.44
C ARG A 49 4.54 -3.45 -17.52
N TYR A 50 4.45 -2.33 -16.81
CA TYR A 50 3.23 -1.59 -16.57
C TYR A 50 3.42 -0.16 -17.06
N ASP A 51 3.30 0.00 -18.37
CA ASP A 51 3.27 1.32 -19.00
C ASP A 51 1.86 1.91 -18.84
N ASP A 52 1.70 2.74 -17.81
CA ASP A 52 0.46 3.42 -17.44
C ASP A 52 -0.14 4.29 -18.58
N GLU A 53 0.66 4.65 -19.60
CA GLU A 53 0.21 5.39 -20.79
C GLU A 53 -0.47 4.48 -21.84
N SER A 54 -0.21 3.17 -21.80
CA SER A 54 -0.69 2.20 -22.81
C SER A 54 -1.80 1.26 -22.32
N MET A 55 -2.00 1.16 -21.01
CA MET A 55 -2.92 0.22 -20.38
C MET A 55 -4.12 0.94 -19.77
N ASP A 56 -5.33 0.52 -20.14
CA ASP A 56 -6.60 1.04 -19.63
C ASP A 56 -6.83 0.76 -18.12
N GLU A 57 -6.14 -0.24 -17.55
CA GLU A 57 -6.31 -0.69 -16.17
C GLU A 57 -5.02 -0.46 -15.35
N HIS A 58 -5.11 0.30 -14.26
CA HIS A 58 -3.96 0.49 -13.36
C HIS A 58 -3.67 -0.80 -12.57
N HIS A 59 -2.42 -1.23 -12.63
CA HIS A 59 -1.95 -2.42 -11.93
C HIS A 59 -1.83 -2.15 -10.43
N THR A 60 -2.88 -2.53 -9.69
CA THR A 60 -3.12 -2.19 -8.27
C THR A 60 -2.32 -3.05 -7.28
N PHE A 61 -1.38 -3.90 -7.76
CA PHE A 61 -0.71 -4.92 -6.93
C PHE A 61 0.80 -4.70 -6.76
N LEU A 62 1.28 -3.48 -6.99
CA LEU A 62 2.67 -3.08 -6.75
C LEU A 62 2.84 -2.51 -5.34
N PHE A 63 3.79 -3.06 -4.58
CA PHE A 63 4.15 -2.57 -3.25
C PHE A 63 5.62 -2.18 -3.19
N THR A 64 5.91 -0.89 -2.98
CA THR A 64 7.29 -0.41 -2.86
C THR A 64 7.87 -0.78 -1.50
N ILE A 65 8.88 -1.67 -1.49
CA ILE A 65 9.57 -2.09 -0.26
C ILE A 65 10.88 -1.35 0.00
N SER A 66 11.47 -0.74 -1.03
CA SER A 66 12.68 0.07 -0.91
C SER A 66 12.85 0.97 -2.14
N SER A 67 13.85 1.86 -2.12
CA SER A 67 14.21 2.69 -3.27
C SER A 67 14.75 1.91 -4.47
N ARG A 68 14.83 0.58 -4.41
CA ARG A 68 15.33 -0.28 -5.51
C ARG A 68 14.38 -1.41 -5.89
N MET A 69 13.49 -1.80 -4.98
CA MET A 69 12.71 -3.02 -5.12
C MET A 69 11.23 -2.75 -4.87
N VAL A 70 10.41 -3.42 -5.65
CA VAL A 70 8.95 -3.46 -5.62
C VAL A 70 8.52 -4.93 -5.54
N ILE A 71 7.44 -5.20 -4.81
CA ILE A 71 6.76 -6.50 -4.83
C ILE A 71 5.59 -6.39 -5.81
N ASP A 72 5.55 -7.27 -6.80
CA ASP A 72 4.45 -7.43 -7.76
C ASP A 72 3.65 -8.69 -7.41
N ALA A 73 2.45 -8.50 -6.86
CA ALA A 73 1.56 -9.60 -6.46
C ALA A 73 0.63 -10.10 -7.58
N THR A 74 0.90 -9.73 -8.86
CA THR A 74 0.04 -10.10 -10.00
C THR A 74 0.02 -11.61 -10.27
N ASN A 75 1.19 -12.25 -10.38
CA ASN A 75 1.31 -13.68 -10.72
C ASN A 75 1.58 -14.57 -9.50
N ASP A 76 2.45 -14.12 -8.58
CA ASP A 76 2.90 -14.89 -7.40
C ASP A 76 2.39 -14.31 -6.06
N GLY A 77 1.24 -13.63 -6.10
CA GLY A 77 0.59 -13.07 -4.91
C GLY A 77 -0.20 -14.08 -4.07
N ASN A 78 -0.61 -13.67 -2.88
CA ASN A 78 -1.57 -14.39 -2.05
C ASN A 78 -2.85 -13.54 -1.81
N GLU A 79 -3.67 -13.92 -0.84
CA GLU A 79 -4.92 -13.25 -0.50
C GLU A 79 -4.75 -11.78 -0.07
N SER A 80 -3.54 -11.34 0.30
CA SER A 80 -3.25 -9.97 0.73
C SER A 80 -3.52 -8.94 -0.38
N ARG A 81 -3.44 -9.37 -1.65
CA ARG A 81 -3.65 -8.50 -2.81
C ARG A 81 -5.08 -7.96 -2.91
N TYR A 82 -6.03 -8.61 -2.24
CA TYR A 82 -7.44 -8.21 -2.20
C TYR A 82 -7.78 -7.34 -0.99
N ILE A 83 -6.81 -6.98 -0.15
CA ILE A 83 -7.04 -6.04 0.94
C ILE A 83 -7.05 -4.63 0.35
N ASN A 84 -8.22 -3.98 0.40
CA ASN A 84 -8.48 -2.73 -0.30
C ASN A 84 -7.89 -1.51 0.41
N HIS A 85 -7.90 -0.38 -0.30
CA HIS A 85 -7.59 0.92 0.28
C HIS A 85 -8.75 1.47 1.11
N SER A 86 -8.44 2.06 2.26
CA SER A 86 -9.35 2.97 2.97
C SER A 86 -8.61 4.18 3.52
N CYS A 87 -9.27 5.34 3.45
CA CYS A 87 -8.80 6.58 4.09
C CYS A 87 -8.97 6.58 5.62
N ASP A 88 -9.77 5.67 6.18
CA ASP A 88 -9.93 5.45 7.63
C ASP A 88 -9.67 3.95 7.91
N PRO A 89 -8.40 3.51 7.83
CA PRO A 89 -8.08 2.09 7.77
C PRO A 89 -8.28 1.36 9.11
N ASN A 90 -8.39 0.03 9.07
CA ASN A 90 -8.41 -0.85 10.24
C ASN A 90 -7.17 -1.77 10.28
N CYS A 91 -6.37 -1.79 9.21
CA CYS A 91 -5.08 -2.43 9.13
C CYS A 91 -3.97 -1.43 8.73
N GLU A 92 -2.73 -1.77 9.02
CA GLU A 92 -1.53 -1.08 8.52
C GLU A 92 -0.56 -2.07 7.88
N ALA A 93 0.28 -1.56 6.98
CA ALA A 93 1.37 -2.32 6.37
C ALA A 93 2.70 -1.93 7.02
N GLU A 94 3.39 -2.91 7.61
CA GLU A 94 4.72 -2.74 8.19
C GLU A 94 5.78 -3.42 7.32
N ILE A 95 6.89 -2.72 7.08
CA ILE A 95 8.04 -3.28 6.36
C ILE A 95 9.08 -3.75 7.39
N ASP A 96 9.24 -5.07 7.54
CA ASP A 96 10.33 -5.67 8.33
C ASP A 96 11.28 -6.45 7.43
N LYS A 97 12.57 -6.06 7.44
CA LYS A 97 13.65 -6.70 6.68
C LYS A 97 13.32 -6.96 5.20
N GLY A 98 12.60 -6.03 4.57
CA GLY A 98 12.21 -6.11 3.15
C GLY A 98 11.06 -7.09 2.88
N ARG A 99 10.29 -7.46 3.90
CA ARG A 99 9.00 -8.15 3.83
C ARG A 99 7.92 -7.20 4.30
N VAL A 100 6.71 -7.36 3.78
CA VAL A 100 5.58 -6.48 4.10
C VAL A 100 4.56 -7.32 4.86
N PHE A 101 4.20 -6.88 6.05
CA PHE A 101 3.21 -7.54 6.88
C PHE A 101 2.02 -6.64 7.10
N ILE A 102 0.82 -7.18 6.93
CA ILE A 102 -0.42 -6.48 7.21
C ILE A 102 -0.89 -6.87 8.61
N SER A 103 -1.10 -5.88 9.46
CA SER A 103 -1.50 -6.06 10.86
C SER A 103 -2.68 -5.18 11.21
N ALA A 104 -3.52 -5.60 12.16
CA ALA A 104 -4.66 -4.82 12.61
C ALA A 104 -4.24 -3.68 13.55
N ILE A 105 -4.76 -2.47 13.34
CA ILE A 105 -4.45 -1.30 14.21
C ILE A 105 -5.48 -1.09 15.33
N ARG A 106 -6.60 -1.82 15.27
CA ARG A 106 -7.67 -1.87 16.26
C ARG A 106 -8.32 -3.25 16.24
N ASP A 107 -9.21 -3.50 17.19
CA ASP A 107 -10.05 -4.69 17.15
C ASP A 107 -11.02 -4.62 15.96
N ILE A 108 -11.16 -5.75 15.25
CA ILE A 108 -11.99 -5.88 14.06
C ILE A 108 -13.03 -6.98 14.30
N PRO A 109 -14.34 -6.66 14.24
CA PRO A 109 -15.41 -7.64 14.38
C PRO A 109 -15.54 -8.53 13.15
N VAL A 110 -16.22 -9.67 13.33
CA VAL A 110 -16.55 -10.59 12.23
C VAL A 110 -17.38 -9.88 11.18
N GLY A 111 -17.05 -10.11 9.91
CA GLY A 111 -17.76 -9.60 8.75
C GLY A 111 -17.33 -8.20 8.31
N GLU A 112 -16.44 -7.53 9.04
CA GLU A 112 -15.88 -6.24 8.61
C GLU A 112 -14.82 -6.43 7.51
N GLU A 113 -14.81 -5.56 6.52
CA GLU A 113 -13.81 -5.55 5.45
C GLU A 113 -12.48 -5.02 5.97
N LEU A 114 -11.41 -5.73 5.68
CA LEU A 114 -10.03 -5.35 5.98
C LEU A 114 -9.53 -4.38 4.93
N HIS A 115 -8.93 -3.29 5.39
CA HIS A 115 -8.40 -2.25 4.52
C HIS A 115 -7.26 -1.49 5.18
N TYR A 116 -6.26 -1.10 4.39
CA TYR A 116 -5.13 -0.28 4.83
C TYR A 116 -4.97 0.96 3.95
N ASP A 117 -4.20 1.94 4.42
CA ASP A 117 -3.83 3.08 3.58
C ASP A 117 -2.70 2.65 2.63
N TYR A 118 -2.95 2.69 1.32
CA TYR A 118 -1.95 2.27 0.33
C TYR A 118 -0.77 3.22 0.27
N ALA A 119 -0.92 4.45 0.80
CA ALA A 119 0.11 5.47 0.79
C ALA A 119 0.71 5.68 -0.63
N TYR A 120 -0.15 5.67 -1.66
CA TYR A 120 0.27 5.93 -3.04
C TYR A 120 0.99 7.28 -3.11
N GLU A 121 2.30 7.21 -3.34
CA GLU A 121 3.15 8.40 -3.28
C GLU A 121 2.82 9.34 -4.43
N ARG A 122 2.84 10.64 -4.13
CA ARG A 122 2.78 11.68 -5.16
C ARG A 122 4.17 11.96 -5.70
N SER A 123 4.28 12.12 -7.02
CA SER A 123 5.43 12.66 -7.74
C SER A 123 5.40 14.19 -7.77
N GLY A 124 4.20 14.80 -7.80
CA GLY A 124 3.96 16.24 -7.78
C GLY A 124 3.68 16.87 -9.14
N ASP A 125 3.59 16.06 -10.18
CA ASP A 125 3.25 16.40 -11.57
C ASP A 125 1.90 15.79 -12.00
N GLU A 126 1.10 15.29 -11.05
CA GLU A 126 -0.19 14.67 -11.33
C GLU A 126 -1.19 15.67 -11.94
N THR A 127 -1.86 15.22 -13.01
CA THR A 127 -2.90 15.95 -13.71
C THR A 127 -4.27 15.75 -13.03
N GLU A 128 -5.27 16.54 -13.46
CA GLU A 128 -6.66 16.31 -13.03
C GLU A 128 -7.21 14.96 -13.51
N GLU A 129 -6.65 14.39 -14.59
CA GLU A 129 -7.05 13.07 -15.09
C GLU A 129 -6.49 11.97 -14.18
N ASP A 130 -5.25 12.12 -13.71
CA ASP A 130 -4.65 11.22 -12.71
C ASP A 130 -5.48 11.22 -11.42
N GLU A 131 -5.85 12.40 -10.91
CA GLU A 131 -6.72 12.51 -9.73
C GLU A 131 -8.07 11.80 -9.89
N LYS A 132 -8.65 11.83 -11.09
CA LYS A 132 -9.88 11.08 -11.40
C LYS A 132 -9.62 9.58 -11.47
N ARG A 133 -8.48 9.18 -12.03
CA ARG A 133 -8.09 7.77 -12.18
C ARG A 133 -7.82 7.12 -10.82
N TYR A 134 -7.20 7.86 -9.89
CA TYR A 134 -6.94 7.42 -8.50
C TYR A 134 -8.07 7.75 -7.53
N LYS A 135 -9.31 7.95 -8.01
CA LYS A 135 -10.46 8.28 -7.17
C LYS A 135 -10.68 7.18 -6.12
N CYS A 136 -10.77 7.59 -4.85
CA CYS A 136 -11.03 6.66 -3.75
C CYS A 136 -12.52 6.34 -3.62
N LEU A 137 -12.83 5.05 -3.48
CA LEU A 137 -14.20 4.53 -3.32
C LEU A 137 -14.45 3.89 -1.95
N CYS A 138 -13.60 4.16 -0.95
CA CYS A 138 -13.71 3.53 0.38
C CYS A 138 -14.98 3.87 1.17
N GLY A 139 -15.73 4.90 0.77
CA GLY A 139 -17.03 5.24 1.38
C GLY A 139 -16.98 5.80 2.81
N THR A 140 -15.81 6.01 3.39
CA THR A 140 -15.69 6.50 4.77
C THR A 140 -15.99 8.00 4.86
N ALA A 141 -16.50 8.46 6.02
CA ALA A 141 -16.77 9.88 6.24
C ALA A 141 -15.50 10.76 6.23
N LYS A 142 -14.33 10.15 6.47
CA LYS A 142 -13.01 10.80 6.40
C LYS A 142 -12.31 10.57 5.04
N CYS A 143 -13.05 10.16 4.01
CA CYS A 143 -12.48 9.90 2.70
C CYS A 143 -11.81 11.17 2.15
N ARG A 144 -10.58 11.00 1.64
CA ARG A 144 -9.78 12.07 1.04
C ARG A 144 -10.14 12.34 -0.43
N GLY A 145 -11.02 11.51 -1.02
CA GLY A 145 -11.42 11.58 -2.42
C GLY A 145 -10.44 10.91 -3.40
N SER A 146 -9.19 10.67 -3.00
CA SER A 146 -8.15 10.02 -3.80
C SER A 146 -7.39 8.99 -2.96
N ILE A 147 -6.98 7.89 -3.61
CA ILE A 147 -6.15 6.82 -3.01
C ILE A 147 -4.72 7.34 -2.77
N MET A 148 -4.31 8.38 -3.51
CA MET A 148 -3.01 9.01 -3.36
C MET A 148 -2.82 9.65 -1.98
N GLU A 149 -1.57 9.75 -1.56
CA GLU A 149 -1.19 10.40 -0.31
C GLU A 149 -1.72 11.85 -0.28
N PRO A 150 -2.05 12.38 0.90
CA PRO A 150 -2.47 13.77 1.00
C PRO A 150 -1.33 14.71 0.58
N VAL A 151 -1.65 15.79 -0.14
CA VAL A 151 -0.67 16.79 -0.58
C VAL A 151 0.16 17.36 0.59
N SER A 152 -0.44 17.45 1.79
CA SER A 152 0.26 17.87 3.01
C SER A 152 1.37 16.90 3.43
N VAL A 153 1.11 15.58 3.33
CA VAL A 153 2.08 14.51 3.63
C VAL A 153 3.20 14.54 2.59
N PHE A 154 2.87 14.67 1.31
CA PHE A 154 3.84 14.83 0.23
C PHE A 154 4.80 16.01 0.49
N LYS A 155 4.24 17.19 0.79
CA LYS A 155 5.04 18.40 1.09
C LYS A 155 5.95 18.19 2.30
N ALA A 156 5.47 17.49 3.34
CA ALA A 156 6.28 17.18 4.52
C ALA A 156 7.43 16.21 4.18
N ARG A 157 7.16 15.16 3.39
CA ARG A 157 8.15 14.18 2.91
C ARG A 157 9.27 14.87 2.13
N LYS A 158 8.93 15.67 1.11
CA LYS A 158 9.91 16.41 0.29
C LYS A 158 10.79 17.35 1.13
N ARG A 159 10.21 18.04 2.13
CA ARG A 159 10.97 18.88 3.06
C ARG A 159 11.97 18.06 3.88
N LYS A 160 11.56 16.91 4.39
CA LYS A 160 12.43 15.99 5.17
C LYS A 160 13.57 15.45 4.31
N GLU A 161 13.30 15.02 3.08
CA GLU A 161 14.31 14.53 2.14
C GLU A 161 15.34 15.61 1.79
N ALA A 162 14.89 16.84 1.52
CA ALA A 162 15.77 17.97 1.25
C ALA A 162 16.70 18.26 2.45
N ALA A 163 16.15 18.24 3.67
CA ALA A 163 16.94 18.41 4.89
C ALA A 163 17.98 17.29 5.08
N GLN A 164 17.61 16.04 4.82
CA GLN A 164 18.54 14.90 4.90
C GLN A 164 19.66 14.99 3.85
N ARG A 165 19.34 15.36 2.61
CA ARG A 165 20.35 15.58 1.54
C ARG A 165 21.31 16.70 1.93
N ALA A 166 20.81 17.81 2.47
CA ALA A 166 21.65 18.90 2.97
C ALA A 166 22.58 18.46 4.12
N ALA A 167 22.05 17.69 5.08
CA ALA A 167 22.84 17.15 6.18
C ALA A 167 23.95 16.19 5.72
N ARG A 168 23.66 15.31 4.75
CA ARG A 168 24.66 14.40 4.14
C ARG A 168 25.76 15.19 3.41
N LYS A 169 25.40 16.22 2.63
CA LYS A 169 26.38 17.08 1.95
C LYS A 169 27.29 17.81 2.94
N ARG A 170 26.74 18.36 4.02
CA ARG A 170 27.53 19.01 5.09
C ARG A 170 28.51 18.03 5.73
N ARG A 171 28.06 16.84 6.13
CA ARG A 171 28.93 15.80 6.71
C ARG A 171 30.05 15.35 5.75
N ALA A 172 29.77 15.26 4.45
CA ALA A 172 30.77 14.93 3.44
C ALA A 172 31.82 16.06 3.27
N ALA A 173 31.41 17.31 3.42
CA ALA A 173 32.31 18.48 3.33
C ALA A 173 33.20 18.65 4.57
N THR A 174 32.75 18.25 5.77
CA THR A 174 33.54 18.34 7.02
C THR A 174 34.52 17.18 7.20
N LYS A 175 34.41 16.13 6.38
CA LYS A 175 35.28 14.94 6.44
C LYS A 175 36.44 15.00 5.42
N LYS A 176 36.65 16.17 4.81
CA LYS A 176 37.67 16.49 3.82
C LYS A 176 38.53 17.61 4.36
#